data_AF-A0A921MEM6-F1
#
_entry.id   AF-A0A921MEM6-F1
#
_cell.length_a   1.000
_cell.length_b   1.000
_cell.length_c   1.000
_cell.angle_alpha   90.00
_cell.angle_beta   90.00
_cell.angle_gamma   90.00
#
_symmetry.space_group_name_H-M   'P 1'
#
loop_
_entity.id
_entity.type
_entity.pdbx_description
1 polymer ?
#
loop_
_entity_poly.entity_id
_entity_poly.type
_entity_poly.pdbx_seq_one_letter_code
_entity_poly.pdbx_strand_id
1 'polypeptide(L)'
;MTSVPLPRTSPARIALLTQLPSLVDQCSALADGSGIALSVAAPTTGGWQDAALVLLGEDVAEPPRGITAPTVLIAVDDATSAARTSTDAYAAAARLGADQVAILPAAAEWLVQRMIAAVEPPVAPATTAGIVPGCGGAGATVLAAALALEAQRGGLQTVLVDADPLGGGVDLVLGAEAAPGLRWPALAASKGSLRPSMLVESLPRVEGLALLSWDRTDAHDPPPHVLDSVLSATQQAFDFVVVDLPRHATGPAVRACHHVQIVIPARVRAAVGAARVAGRLRSAHHTVGAVVRQDDRAGLPAPQIAEAVGLPLTASLRTDRGLSARVDRGESLPARRSSLASTAASLIDLWFPDR
;
A
#
# COMPACT_ATOMS: atom_id res chain seq x y z
N MET A 1 -2.00 13.44 39.68
CA MET A 1 -2.66 12.80 38.53
C MET A 1 -1.81 11.61 38.14
N THR A 2 -2.20 10.44 38.62
CA THR A 2 -1.58 9.14 38.37
C THR A 2 -1.74 8.80 36.89
N SER A 3 -0.63 8.62 36.17
CA SER A 3 -0.67 8.12 34.78
C SER A 3 -1.18 6.68 34.81
N VAL A 4 -2.33 6.46 34.19
CA VAL A 4 -2.81 5.11 33.89
C VAL A 4 -1.84 4.54 32.85
N PRO A 5 -1.19 3.38 33.08
CA PRO A 5 -0.42 2.73 32.05
C PRO A 5 -1.39 2.30 30.95
N LEU A 6 -1.13 2.71 29.71
CA LEU A 6 -1.80 2.11 28.54
C LEU A 6 -1.65 0.58 28.64
N PRO A 7 -2.71 -0.21 28.41
CA PRO A 7 -2.59 -1.65 28.39
C PRO A 7 -1.52 -2.00 27.36
N ARG A 8 -0.47 -2.69 27.79
CA ARG A 8 0.45 -3.37 26.88
C ARG A 8 -0.38 -4.43 26.20
N THR A 9 -0.98 -4.11 25.05
CA THR A 9 -1.56 -5.10 24.16
C THR A 9 -0.46 -6.10 23.87
N SER A 10 -0.56 -7.30 24.45
CA SER A 10 0.23 -8.43 24.00
C SER A 10 0.06 -8.51 22.48
N PRO A 11 1.15 -8.73 21.71
CA PRO A 11 1.03 -8.82 20.27
C PRO A 11 -0.05 -9.85 19.95
N ALA A 12 -0.97 -9.51 19.05
CA ALA A 12 -2.01 -10.42 18.60
C ALA A 12 -1.34 -11.74 18.16
N ARG A 13 -1.72 -12.85 18.82
CA ARG A 13 -1.10 -14.17 18.61
C ARG A 13 -2.03 -15.04 17.79
N ILE A 14 -1.45 -15.92 16.99
CA ILE A 14 -2.16 -17.01 16.33
C ILE A 14 -1.92 -18.28 17.13
N ALA A 15 -2.97 -19.07 17.36
CA ALA A 15 -2.85 -20.35 18.03
C ALA A 15 -3.08 -21.48 17.01
N LEU A 16 -2.17 -22.45 16.93
CA LEU A 16 -2.35 -23.69 16.19
C LEU A 16 -2.59 -24.83 17.17
N LEU A 17 -3.75 -25.45 17.07
CA LEU A 17 -4.17 -26.59 17.88
C LEU A 17 -4.04 -27.87 17.07
N THR A 18 -2.95 -28.61 17.28
CA THR A 18 -2.69 -29.87 16.57
C THR A 18 -1.65 -30.70 17.32
N GLN A 19 -1.66 -32.00 17.10
CA GLN A 19 -0.60 -32.93 17.47
C GLN A 19 0.21 -33.40 16.26
N LEU A 20 -0.14 -32.98 15.03
CA LEU A 20 0.52 -33.40 13.80
C LEU A 20 1.78 -32.55 13.53
N PRO A 21 2.98 -33.16 13.54
CA PRO A 21 4.23 -32.41 13.27
C PRO A 21 4.26 -31.76 11.88
N SER A 22 3.67 -32.42 10.87
CA SER A 22 3.61 -31.89 9.50
C SER A 22 2.83 -30.58 9.41
N LEU A 23 1.73 -30.44 10.17
CA LEU A 23 0.96 -29.20 10.25
C LEU A 23 1.70 -28.11 11.01
N VAL A 24 2.39 -28.49 12.10
CA VAL A 24 3.25 -27.56 12.84
C VAL A 24 4.31 -26.97 11.93
N ASP A 25 5.03 -27.82 11.18
CA ASP A 25 6.10 -27.39 10.30
C ASP A 25 5.59 -26.46 9.19
N GLN A 26 4.50 -26.85 8.50
CA GLN A 26 3.93 -26.03 7.42
C GLN A 26 3.37 -24.69 7.92
N CYS A 27 2.58 -24.70 9.01
CA CYS A 27 2.01 -23.46 9.54
C CYS A 27 3.08 -22.54 10.14
N SER A 28 4.10 -23.10 10.79
CA SER A 28 5.22 -22.31 11.32
C SER A 28 6.02 -21.67 10.20
N ALA A 29 6.31 -22.41 9.11
CA ALA A 29 6.99 -21.85 7.95
C ALA A 29 6.23 -20.67 7.31
N LEU A 30 4.89 -20.75 7.23
CA LEU A 30 4.05 -19.65 6.73
C LEU A 30 4.01 -18.45 7.69
N ALA A 31 3.93 -18.71 9.00
CA ALA A 31 3.94 -17.66 10.02
C ALA A 31 5.30 -16.94 10.08
N ASP A 32 6.41 -17.68 10.06
CA ASP A 32 7.77 -17.14 10.07
C ASP A 32 8.05 -16.30 8.82
N GLY A 33 7.60 -16.76 7.64
CA GLY A 33 7.73 -16.03 6.39
C GLY A 33 6.98 -14.68 6.36
N SER A 34 6.00 -14.51 7.25
CA SER A 34 5.26 -13.25 7.46
C SER A 34 5.61 -12.56 8.79
N GLY A 35 6.56 -13.09 9.56
CA GLY A 35 6.97 -12.59 10.87
C GLY A 35 5.90 -12.69 11.97
N ILE A 36 4.88 -13.53 11.78
CA ILE A 36 3.75 -13.71 12.68
C ILE A 36 4.12 -14.70 13.79
N ALA A 37 3.83 -14.33 15.04
CA ALA A 37 4.03 -15.21 16.17
C ALA A 37 2.95 -16.31 16.22
N LEU A 38 3.35 -17.55 15.95
CA LEU A 38 2.51 -18.74 16.06
C LEU A 38 2.76 -19.47 17.39
N SER A 39 1.71 -19.68 18.17
CA SER A 39 1.73 -20.51 19.37
C SER A 39 1.13 -21.88 19.06
N VAL A 40 1.92 -22.94 19.27
CA VAL A 40 1.46 -24.31 19.05
C VAL A 40 1.05 -24.90 20.39
N ALA A 41 -0.16 -25.44 20.46
CA ALA A 41 -0.68 -26.06 21.66
C ALA A 41 -1.43 -27.35 21.31
N ALA A 42 -1.53 -28.26 22.28
CA ALA A 42 -2.43 -29.39 22.13
C ALA A 42 -3.89 -28.90 22.31
N PRO A 43 -4.87 -29.55 21.66
CA PRO A 43 -6.28 -29.14 21.74
C PRO A 43 -6.86 -29.11 23.16
N THR A 44 -6.23 -29.83 24.09
CA THR A 44 -6.66 -29.99 25.48
C THR A 44 -5.95 -29.05 26.46
N THR A 45 -4.88 -28.35 26.05
CA THR A 45 -3.99 -27.62 26.97
C THR A 45 -4.35 -26.15 27.19
N GLY A 46 -5.33 -25.58 26.48
CA GLY A 46 -5.61 -24.15 26.51
C GLY A 46 -4.58 -23.33 25.72
N GLY A 47 -4.48 -22.03 26.00
CA GLY A 47 -3.46 -21.13 25.43
C GLY A 47 -3.93 -20.24 24.28
N TRP A 48 -5.18 -20.39 23.84
CA TRP A 48 -5.79 -19.63 22.73
C TRP A 48 -6.69 -18.47 23.18
N GLN A 49 -6.79 -18.20 24.49
CA GLN A 49 -7.76 -17.21 25.02
C GLN A 49 -7.50 -15.78 24.51
N ASP A 50 -6.23 -15.45 24.26
CA ASP A 50 -5.82 -14.15 23.70
C ASP A 50 -5.52 -14.24 22.19
N ALA A 51 -5.86 -15.35 21.54
CA ALA A 51 -5.56 -15.53 20.12
C ALA A 51 -6.50 -14.69 19.26
N ALA A 52 -5.96 -14.03 18.24
CA ALA A 52 -6.76 -13.31 17.25
C ALA A 52 -7.30 -14.23 16.14
N LEU A 53 -6.68 -15.41 15.99
CA LEU A 53 -7.08 -16.48 15.07
C LEU A 53 -6.67 -17.82 15.67
N VAL A 54 -7.56 -18.82 15.59
CA VAL A 54 -7.27 -20.19 16.00
C VAL A 54 -7.27 -21.09 14.78
N LEU A 55 -6.16 -21.78 14.55
CA LEU A 55 -5.99 -22.79 13.52
C LEU A 55 -6.20 -24.15 14.18
N LEU A 56 -7.10 -24.96 13.63
CA LEU A 56 -7.42 -26.30 14.11
C LEU A 56 -6.80 -27.30 13.15
N GLY A 57 -5.97 -28.22 13.64
CA GLY A 57 -5.49 -29.32 12.82
C GLY A 57 -6.60 -30.31 12.49
N GLU A 58 -6.45 -31.03 11.38
CA GLU A 58 -7.38 -32.10 10.97
C GLU A 58 -7.45 -33.26 11.98
N ASP A 59 -6.48 -33.38 12.88
CA ASP A 59 -6.44 -34.35 13.98
C ASP A 59 -7.34 -33.97 15.17
N VAL A 60 -7.88 -32.76 15.20
CA VAL A 60 -8.77 -32.30 16.26
C VAL A 60 -10.13 -32.96 16.09
N ALA A 61 -10.48 -33.89 16.99
CA ALA A 61 -11.74 -34.62 16.93
C ALA A 61 -12.91 -33.94 17.64
N GLU A 62 -12.63 -33.19 18.71
CA GLU A 62 -13.64 -32.52 19.54
C GLU A 62 -13.49 -31.00 19.48
N PRO A 63 -14.60 -30.24 19.42
CA PRO A 63 -14.55 -28.78 19.38
C PRO A 63 -13.93 -28.24 20.67
N PRO A 64 -12.83 -27.46 20.59
CA PRO A 64 -12.23 -26.86 21.78
C PRO A 64 -13.23 -25.88 22.41
N ARG A 65 -13.44 -26.01 23.73
CA ARG A 65 -14.41 -25.17 24.43
C ARG A 65 -13.89 -23.76 24.63
N GLY A 66 -14.77 -22.77 24.50
CA GLY A 66 -14.48 -21.38 24.85
C GLY A 66 -13.63 -20.61 23.83
N ILE A 67 -13.49 -21.10 22.59
CA ILE A 67 -12.96 -20.28 21.50
C ILE A 67 -13.98 -19.21 21.13
N THR A 68 -13.56 -17.95 21.17
CA THR A 68 -14.35 -16.79 20.70
C THR A 68 -13.75 -16.12 19.48
N ALA A 69 -12.48 -16.42 19.18
CA ALA A 69 -11.81 -15.92 17.99
C ALA A 69 -12.26 -16.70 16.74
N PRO A 70 -12.11 -16.11 15.54
CA PRO A 70 -12.34 -16.85 14.30
C PRO A 70 -11.45 -18.09 14.20
N THR A 71 -11.98 -19.11 13.53
CA THR A 71 -11.38 -20.45 13.44
C THR A 71 -11.17 -20.88 12.00
N VAL A 72 -10.05 -21.55 11.74
CA VAL A 72 -9.76 -22.15 10.43
C VAL A 72 -9.32 -23.59 10.64
N LEU A 73 -10.00 -24.54 10.01
CA LEU A 73 -9.50 -25.91 9.93
C LEU A 73 -8.38 -25.99 8.91
N ILE A 74 -7.23 -26.55 9.31
CA ILE A 74 -6.08 -26.81 8.46
C ILE A 74 -6.00 -28.31 8.19
N ALA A 75 -6.05 -28.64 6.90
CA ALA A 75 -5.80 -29.99 6.39
C ALA A 75 -4.61 -29.96 5.43
N VAL A 76 -3.97 -31.11 5.25
CA VAL A 76 -2.89 -31.27 4.26
C VAL A 76 -3.39 -32.15 3.13
N ASP A 77 -3.11 -31.78 1.88
CA ASP A 77 -3.31 -32.66 0.73
C ASP A 77 -2.09 -33.59 0.59
N ASP A 78 -2.00 -34.58 1.48
CA ASP A 78 -0.98 -35.63 1.43
C ASP A 78 -1.55 -37.03 1.71
N ALA A 79 -0.78 -38.07 1.37
CA ALA A 79 -1.19 -39.46 1.55
C ALA A 79 -1.34 -39.89 3.03
N THR A 80 -0.87 -39.06 3.97
CA THR A 80 -0.94 -39.26 5.42
C THR A 80 -2.07 -38.47 6.08
N SER A 81 -2.84 -37.69 5.32
CA SER A 81 -3.92 -36.88 5.84
C SER A 81 -5.06 -37.73 6.37
N ALA A 82 -5.58 -37.32 7.54
CA ALA A 82 -6.80 -37.87 8.11
C ALA A 82 -8.02 -37.58 7.22
N ALA A 83 -8.01 -36.46 6.49
CA ALA A 83 -8.98 -36.09 5.48
C ALA A 83 -8.52 -36.59 4.10
N ARG A 84 -8.91 -37.82 3.76
CA ARG A 84 -8.56 -38.47 2.47
C ARG A 84 -9.06 -37.72 1.24
N THR A 85 -9.99 -36.78 1.41
CA THR A 85 -10.53 -35.92 0.36
C THR A 85 -10.84 -34.52 0.91
N SER A 86 -10.93 -33.53 0.02
CA SER A 86 -11.41 -32.17 0.36
C SER A 86 -12.76 -32.20 1.08
N THR A 87 -13.67 -33.10 0.69
CA THR A 87 -14.99 -33.29 1.32
C THR A 87 -14.89 -33.67 2.80
N ASP A 88 -13.90 -34.51 3.17
CA ASP A 88 -13.70 -34.93 4.55
C ASP A 88 -13.24 -33.77 5.44
N ALA A 89 -12.41 -32.87 4.90
CA ALA A 89 -11.97 -31.65 5.59
C ALA A 89 -13.15 -30.71 5.85
N TYR A 90 -14.02 -30.47 4.86
CA TYR A 90 -15.23 -29.66 5.06
C TYR A 90 -16.20 -30.29 6.08
N ALA A 91 -16.35 -31.62 6.07
CA ALA A 91 -17.17 -32.32 7.05
C ALA A 91 -16.58 -32.22 8.47
N ALA A 92 -15.25 -32.28 8.62
CA ALA A 92 -14.57 -32.07 9.89
C ALA A 92 -14.74 -30.64 10.40
N ALA A 93 -14.62 -29.65 9.52
CA ALA A 93 -14.82 -28.24 9.85
C ALA A 93 -16.24 -27.99 10.36
N ALA A 94 -17.24 -28.56 9.68
CA ALA A 94 -18.63 -28.47 10.12
C ALA A 94 -18.87 -29.11 11.49
N ARG A 95 -18.23 -30.26 11.79
CA ARG A 95 -18.32 -30.89 13.12
C ARG A 95 -17.68 -30.06 14.22
N LEU A 96 -16.55 -29.42 13.92
CA LEU A 96 -15.81 -28.58 14.86
C LEU A 96 -16.40 -27.18 15.01
N GLY A 97 -17.30 -26.77 14.11
CA GLY A 97 -17.81 -25.40 14.03
C GLY A 97 -16.76 -24.41 13.53
N ALA A 98 -15.82 -24.85 12.69
CA ALA A 98 -14.79 -23.98 12.13
C ALA A 98 -15.38 -23.03 11.08
N ASP A 99 -15.00 -21.75 11.12
CA ASP A 99 -15.54 -20.74 10.21
C ASP A 99 -15.09 -20.95 8.76
N GLN A 100 -13.86 -21.43 8.57
CA GLN A 100 -13.21 -21.58 7.26
C GLN A 100 -12.33 -22.84 7.21
N VAL A 101 -11.93 -23.24 6.01
CA VAL A 101 -11.06 -24.40 5.75
C VAL A 101 -9.91 -23.98 4.84
N ALA A 102 -8.68 -24.36 5.19
CA ALA A 102 -7.50 -24.23 4.36
C ALA A 102 -6.86 -25.60 4.14
N ILE A 103 -6.69 -25.98 2.87
CA ILE A 103 -6.02 -27.21 2.46
C ILE A 103 -4.64 -26.84 1.91
N LEU A 104 -3.58 -27.25 2.61
CA LEU A 104 -2.21 -26.96 2.22
C LEU A 104 -1.66 -28.01 1.23
N PRO A 105 -0.81 -27.63 0.27
CA PRO A 105 -0.19 -26.29 0.10
C PRO A 105 -1.04 -25.30 -0.71
N ALA A 106 -2.14 -25.72 -1.34
CA ALA A 106 -2.92 -24.90 -2.26
C ALA A 106 -3.47 -23.61 -1.62
N ALA A 107 -3.87 -23.67 -0.34
CA ALA A 107 -4.40 -22.53 0.40
C ALA A 107 -3.34 -21.73 1.18
N ALA A 108 -2.03 -21.96 0.95
CA ALA A 108 -0.96 -21.31 1.73
C ALA A 108 -1.01 -19.78 1.68
N GLU A 109 -1.15 -19.20 0.48
CA GLU A 109 -1.22 -17.74 0.29
C GLU A 109 -2.44 -17.15 1.00
N TRP A 110 -3.60 -17.80 0.84
CA TRP A 110 -4.83 -17.41 1.53
C TRP A 110 -4.69 -17.46 3.05
N LEU A 111 -4.05 -18.51 3.58
CA LEU A 111 -3.85 -18.68 5.01
C LEU A 111 -2.94 -17.58 5.56
N VAL A 112 -1.86 -17.24 4.87
CA VAL A 112 -0.99 -16.12 5.26
C VAL A 112 -1.77 -14.81 5.29
N GLN A 113 -2.56 -14.51 4.25
CA GLN A 113 -3.40 -13.30 4.24
C GLN A 113 -4.42 -13.28 5.40
N ARG A 114 -4.99 -14.45 5.72
CA ARG A 114 -5.92 -14.59 6.85
C ARG A 114 -5.24 -14.37 8.20
N MET A 115 -4.01 -14.86 8.35
CA MET A 115 -3.17 -14.65 9.53
C MET A 115 -2.82 -13.15 9.70
N ILE A 116 -2.39 -12.49 8.62
CA ILE A 116 -2.09 -11.04 8.62
C ILE A 116 -3.33 -10.24 9.04
N ALA A 117 -4.47 -10.47 8.40
CA ALA A 117 -5.71 -9.76 8.71
C ALA A 117 -6.25 -10.03 10.13
N ALA A 118 -5.82 -11.10 10.79
CA ALA A 118 -6.17 -11.35 12.19
C ALA A 118 -5.30 -10.54 13.15
N VAL A 119 -4.00 -10.43 12.88
CA VAL A 119 -3.06 -9.70 13.74
C VAL A 119 -3.05 -8.19 13.48
N GLU A 120 -3.34 -7.80 12.24
CA GLU A 120 -3.45 -6.44 11.75
C GLU A 120 -4.82 -6.29 11.07
N PRO A 121 -5.91 -6.18 11.86
CA PRO A 121 -7.25 -6.06 11.30
C PRO A 121 -7.35 -4.82 10.41
N PRO A 122 -8.04 -4.93 9.24
CA PRO A 122 -8.17 -3.82 8.32
C PRO A 122 -8.78 -2.60 9.03
N VAL A 123 -8.07 -1.48 9.02
CA VAL A 123 -8.60 -0.17 9.38
C VAL A 123 -9.27 0.47 8.16
N ALA A 124 -9.91 1.63 8.34
CA ALA A 124 -10.40 2.41 7.21
C ALA A 124 -9.24 2.65 6.22
N PRO A 125 -9.40 2.32 4.93
CA PRO A 125 -8.30 2.40 3.98
C PRO A 125 -7.84 3.84 3.80
N ALA A 126 -6.54 4.02 3.64
CA ALA A 126 -5.92 5.31 3.36
C ALA A 126 -6.60 6.01 2.19
N THR A 127 -6.76 7.33 2.31
CA THR A 127 -7.05 8.13 1.11
C THR A 127 -5.87 7.99 0.16
N THR A 128 -6.12 7.69 -1.11
CA THR A 128 -5.06 7.38 -2.09
C THR A 128 -5.15 8.33 -3.27
N ALA A 129 -4.05 9.04 -3.57
CA ALA A 129 -3.96 9.98 -4.67
C ALA A 129 -2.93 9.53 -5.70
N GLY A 130 -3.37 9.29 -6.94
CA GLY A 130 -2.50 9.01 -8.08
C GLY A 130 -2.17 10.27 -8.86
N ILE A 131 -0.90 10.56 -9.07
CA ILE A 131 -0.43 11.73 -9.81
C ILE A 131 0.19 11.28 -11.12
N VAL A 132 -0.37 11.72 -12.26
CA VAL A 132 0.01 11.25 -13.59
C VAL A 132 0.56 12.41 -14.44
N PRO A 133 1.70 12.25 -15.14
CA PRO A 133 2.20 13.28 -16.05
C PRO A 133 1.45 13.26 -17.39
N GLY A 134 0.81 14.38 -17.76
CA GLY A 134 0.18 14.52 -19.08
C GLY A 134 1.17 14.62 -20.25
N CYS A 135 2.41 15.01 -19.96
CA CYS A 135 3.52 15.02 -20.92
C CYS A 135 4.88 14.85 -20.22
N GLY A 136 5.97 14.79 -20.98
CA GLY A 136 7.33 14.73 -20.40
C GLY A 136 7.65 16.02 -19.67
N GLY A 137 8.27 15.95 -18.49
CA GLY A 137 8.61 17.13 -17.69
C GLY A 137 7.39 17.92 -17.20
N ALA A 138 6.22 17.27 -17.06
CA ALA A 138 5.01 17.93 -16.57
C ALA A 138 5.15 18.47 -15.14
N GLY A 139 5.91 17.76 -14.29
CA GLY A 139 6.07 18.05 -12.87
C GLY A 139 5.19 17.17 -11.96
N ALA A 140 4.76 16.00 -12.44
CA ALA A 140 3.95 15.05 -11.67
C ALA A 140 4.66 14.56 -10.40
N THR A 141 5.86 13.99 -10.53
CA THR A 141 6.71 13.56 -9.42
C THR A 141 6.94 14.65 -8.38
N VAL A 142 7.18 15.89 -8.83
CA VAL A 142 7.41 17.04 -7.95
C VAL A 142 6.13 17.41 -7.18
N LEU A 143 4.97 17.37 -7.83
CA LEU A 143 3.69 17.58 -7.16
C LEU A 143 3.38 16.45 -6.18
N ALA A 144 3.63 15.19 -6.57
CA ALA A 144 3.44 14.03 -5.71
C ALA A 144 4.29 14.13 -4.43
N ALA A 145 5.57 14.46 -4.57
CA ALA A 145 6.48 14.70 -3.44
C ALA A 145 6.01 15.87 -2.55
N ALA A 146 5.55 16.97 -3.15
CA ALA A 146 5.04 18.11 -2.37
C ALA A 146 3.75 17.78 -1.61
N LEU A 147 2.81 17.04 -2.23
CA LEU A 147 1.59 16.55 -1.58
C LEU A 147 1.93 15.65 -0.39
N ALA A 148 2.85 14.72 -0.59
CA ALA A 148 3.23 13.77 0.46
C ALA A 148 3.90 14.48 1.65
N LEU A 149 4.84 15.40 1.39
CA LEU A 149 5.48 16.19 2.43
C LEU A 149 4.49 17.08 3.17
N GLU A 150 3.55 17.71 2.47
CA GLU A 150 2.58 18.59 3.11
C GLU A 150 1.57 17.82 3.96
N ALA A 151 1.12 16.66 3.50
CA ALA A 151 0.27 15.78 4.29
C ALA A 151 0.99 15.30 5.56
N GLN A 152 2.26 14.91 5.43
CA GLN A 152 3.10 14.49 6.56
C GLN A 152 3.30 15.62 7.58
N ARG A 153 3.55 16.85 7.12
CA ARG A 153 3.66 18.05 8.00
C ARG A 153 2.34 18.40 8.66
N GLY A 154 1.22 18.11 8.00
CA GLY A 154 -0.14 18.22 8.53
C GLY A 154 -0.52 17.12 9.53
N GLY A 155 0.44 16.28 9.97
CA GLY A 155 0.24 15.27 11.01
C GLY A 155 -0.26 13.92 10.50
N LEU A 156 -0.33 13.74 9.18
CA LEU A 156 -0.90 12.55 8.59
C LEU A 156 0.16 11.48 8.31
N GLN A 157 -0.06 10.23 8.71
CA GLN A 157 0.88 9.17 8.37
C GLN A 157 0.87 8.94 6.86
N THR A 158 1.93 9.36 6.17
CA THR A 158 1.96 9.44 4.71
C THR A 158 3.05 8.56 4.12
N VAL A 159 2.76 7.96 2.96
CA VAL A 159 3.73 7.27 2.12
C VAL A 159 3.66 7.77 0.67
N LEU A 160 4.83 7.91 0.05
CA LEU A 160 4.98 8.21 -1.36
C LEU A 160 5.53 6.99 -2.10
N VAL A 161 4.78 6.50 -3.07
CA VAL A 161 5.10 5.31 -3.87
C VAL A 161 5.44 5.72 -5.30
N ASP A 162 6.67 5.45 -5.73
CA ASP A 162 7.13 5.63 -7.10
C ASP A 162 6.72 4.44 -7.97
N ALA A 163 5.72 4.60 -8.82
CA ALA A 163 5.27 3.52 -9.70
C ALA A 163 5.86 3.64 -11.12
N ASP A 164 6.83 4.52 -11.38
CA ASP A 164 7.47 4.70 -12.69
C ASP A 164 8.90 4.11 -12.72
N PRO A 165 9.09 2.84 -13.16
CA PRO A 165 10.41 2.21 -13.29
C PRO A 165 11.41 2.99 -14.14
N LEU A 166 10.91 3.82 -15.07
CA LEU A 166 11.71 4.54 -16.04
C LEU A 166 11.94 6.01 -15.61
N GLY A 167 11.44 6.39 -14.43
CA GLY A 167 11.62 7.71 -13.85
C GLY A 167 13.03 7.95 -13.34
N GLY A 168 13.35 9.22 -13.05
CA GLY A 168 14.61 9.60 -12.38
C GLY A 168 14.68 9.15 -10.91
N GLY A 169 13.59 8.60 -10.37
CA GLY A 169 13.43 8.27 -8.95
C GLY A 169 12.95 9.47 -8.13
N VAL A 170 11.84 9.28 -7.43
CA VAL A 170 11.28 10.30 -6.54
C VAL A 170 12.15 10.61 -5.32
N ASP A 171 13.04 9.68 -4.95
CA ASP A 171 14.03 9.83 -3.89
C ASP A 171 15.01 10.97 -4.17
N LEU A 172 15.46 11.16 -5.43
CA LEU A 172 16.31 12.30 -5.79
C LEU A 172 15.59 13.65 -5.65
N VAL A 173 14.28 13.69 -5.90
CA VAL A 173 13.46 14.90 -5.70
C VAL A 173 13.41 15.31 -4.24
N LEU A 174 13.56 14.34 -3.33
CA LEU A 174 13.53 14.53 -1.88
C LEU A 174 14.92 14.55 -1.23
N GLY A 175 16.00 14.33 -1.98
CA GLY A 175 17.35 14.15 -1.42
C GLY A 175 17.47 12.91 -0.51
N ALA A 176 16.70 11.86 -0.82
CA ALA A 176 16.57 10.63 -0.02
C ALA A 176 17.26 9.42 -0.67
N GLU A 177 18.11 9.62 -1.69
CA GLU A 177 18.78 8.54 -2.41
C GLU A 177 19.72 7.71 -1.53
N ALA A 178 20.29 8.33 -0.48
CA ALA A 178 21.15 7.66 0.50
C ALA A 178 20.39 7.15 1.73
N ALA A 179 19.07 7.36 1.83
CA ALA A 179 18.29 6.92 2.97
C ALA A 179 18.22 5.38 3.00
N PRO A 180 18.55 4.75 4.15
CA PRO A 180 18.52 3.30 4.29
C PRO A 180 17.07 2.80 4.29
N GLY A 181 16.86 1.59 3.77
CA GLY A 181 15.57 0.92 3.77
C GLY A 181 15.31 0.13 2.49
N LEU A 182 14.14 -0.50 2.45
CA LEU A 182 13.68 -1.38 1.39
C LEU A 182 13.20 -0.58 0.17
N ARG A 183 13.59 -1.03 -1.02
CA ARG A 183 13.23 -0.45 -2.33
C ARG A 183 12.61 -1.51 -3.23
N TRP A 184 12.07 -1.09 -4.38
CA TRP A 184 11.33 -2.00 -5.29
C TRP A 184 12.05 -3.31 -5.61
N PRO A 185 13.34 -3.36 -5.97
CA PRO A 185 13.99 -4.63 -6.32
C PRO A 185 14.06 -5.61 -5.15
N ALA A 186 14.32 -5.12 -3.93
CA ALA A 186 14.35 -5.95 -2.74
C ALA A 186 12.93 -6.44 -2.33
N LEU A 187 11.90 -5.61 -2.54
CA LEU A 187 10.49 -6.01 -2.38
C LEU A 187 10.08 -7.08 -3.38
N ALA A 188 10.43 -6.90 -4.66
CA ALA A 188 10.10 -7.86 -5.73
C ALA A 188 10.84 -9.20 -5.58
N ALA A 189 12.02 -9.19 -4.96
CA ALA A 189 12.78 -10.39 -4.63
C ALA A 189 12.26 -11.11 -3.37
N SER A 190 11.48 -10.43 -2.53
CA SER A 190 10.91 -11.01 -1.31
C SER A 190 9.89 -12.09 -1.66
N LYS A 191 10.06 -13.28 -1.08
CA LYS A 191 9.09 -14.39 -1.21
C LYS A 191 8.16 -14.33 0.00
N GLY A 192 6.93 -13.87 -0.21
CA GLY A 192 5.90 -13.88 0.84
C GLY A 192 5.04 -12.62 0.84
N SER A 193 3.90 -12.70 1.52
CA SER A 193 3.06 -11.53 1.75
C SER A 193 3.67 -10.65 2.83
N LEU A 194 3.86 -9.37 2.53
CA LEU A 194 4.37 -8.39 3.49
C LEU A 194 3.24 -7.88 4.37
N ARG A 195 3.46 -7.95 5.69
CA ARG A 195 2.58 -7.27 6.65
C ARG A 195 2.62 -5.76 6.45
N PRO A 196 1.48 -5.06 6.56
CA PRO A 196 1.42 -3.61 6.60
C PRO A 196 2.44 -2.99 7.58
N SER A 197 2.52 -3.48 8.82
CA SER A 197 3.48 -3.00 9.84
C SER A 197 4.95 -3.15 9.42
N MET A 198 5.34 -4.33 8.94
CA MET A 198 6.69 -4.63 8.47
C MET A 198 7.08 -3.71 7.30
N LEU A 199 6.14 -3.42 6.41
CA LEU A 199 6.37 -2.48 5.32
C LEU A 199 6.69 -1.08 5.86
N VAL A 200 5.88 -0.56 6.79
CA VAL A 200 6.07 0.77 7.39
C VAL A 200 7.45 0.93 8.05
N GLU A 201 7.92 -0.11 8.73
CA GLU A 201 9.22 -0.13 9.42
C GLU A 201 10.40 -0.26 8.46
N SER A 202 10.19 -0.90 7.30
CA SER A 202 11.25 -1.21 6.35
C SER A 202 11.51 -0.10 5.33
N LEU A 203 10.55 0.82 5.11
CA LEU A 203 10.68 1.86 4.08
C LEU A 203 11.65 2.98 4.49
N PRO A 204 12.46 3.51 3.55
CA PRO A 204 13.21 4.75 3.73
C PRO A 204 12.32 5.91 4.20
N ARG A 205 12.89 6.81 5.00
CA ARG A 205 12.20 7.99 5.51
C ARG A 205 12.99 9.28 5.31
N VAL A 206 12.26 10.34 4.97
CA VAL A 206 12.78 11.71 4.85
C VAL A 206 11.78 12.68 5.48
N GLU A 207 12.19 13.50 6.44
CA GLU A 207 11.27 14.39 7.18
C GLU A 207 10.03 13.64 7.77
N GLY A 208 10.18 12.36 8.12
CA GLY A 208 9.11 11.50 8.62
C GLY A 208 8.26 10.82 7.54
N LEU A 209 8.28 11.33 6.30
CA LEU A 209 7.59 10.75 5.15
C LEU A 209 8.21 9.41 4.77
N ALA A 210 7.39 8.36 4.68
CA ALA A 210 7.83 7.07 4.15
C ALA A 210 7.90 7.10 2.62
N LEU A 211 8.90 6.43 2.06
CA LEU A 211 9.17 6.43 0.62
C LEU A 211 9.36 5.02 0.11
N LEU A 212 8.64 4.66 -0.94
CA LEU A 212 8.96 3.50 -1.76
C LEU A 212 9.41 3.98 -3.14
N SER A 213 10.71 3.83 -3.41
CA SER A 213 11.34 4.23 -4.66
C SER A 213 12.13 3.08 -5.28
N TRP A 214 12.55 3.30 -6.52
CA TRP A 214 13.51 2.44 -7.21
C TRP A 214 14.91 2.65 -6.65
N ASP A 215 15.76 1.62 -6.73
CA ASP A 215 17.20 1.78 -6.51
C ASP A 215 17.89 2.14 -7.85
N ARG A 216 19.22 1.99 -7.91
CA ARG A 216 20.03 2.29 -9.10
C ARG A 216 20.55 1.04 -9.81
N THR A 217 19.99 -0.13 -9.48
CA THR A 217 20.28 -1.39 -10.16
C THR A 217 19.42 -1.55 -11.42
N ASP A 218 19.66 -2.59 -12.22
CA ASP A 218 18.89 -2.84 -13.43
C ASP A 218 17.40 -3.04 -13.10
N ALA A 219 16.61 -2.00 -13.37
CA ALA A 219 15.18 -1.98 -13.10
C ALA A 219 14.46 -2.93 -14.06
N HIS A 220 13.94 -4.02 -13.51
CA HIS A 220 12.90 -4.82 -14.15
C HIS A 220 11.57 -4.40 -13.53
N ASP A 221 10.53 -4.25 -14.35
CA ASP A 221 9.18 -3.99 -13.85
C ASP A 221 8.81 -5.07 -12.83
N PRO A 222 8.41 -4.73 -11.59
CA PRO A 222 7.91 -5.72 -10.67
C PRO A 222 6.70 -6.38 -11.32
N PRO A 223 6.51 -7.69 -11.11
CA PRO A 223 5.28 -8.35 -11.53
C PRO A 223 4.05 -7.56 -11.04
N PRO A 224 2.96 -7.45 -11.83
CA PRO A 224 1.80 -6.63 -11.46
C PRO A 224 1.23 -6.90 -10.07
N HIS A 225 1.26 -8.17 -9.62
CA HIS A 225 0.77 -8.57 -8.29
C HIS A 225 1.57 -7.95 -7.13
N VAL A 226 2.84 -7.59 -7.35
CA VAL A 226 3.68 -6.95 -6.32
C VAL A 226 3.23 -5.51 -6.10
N LEU A 227 2.91 -4.77 -7.18
CA LEU A 227 2.36 -3.42 -7.04
C LEU A 227 1.01 -3.44 -6.33
N ASP A 228 0.11 -4.36 -6.70
CA ASP A 228 -1.19 -4.49 -6.04
C ASP A 228 -1.04 -4.83 -4.55
N SER A 229 -0.12 -5.72 -4.20
CA SER A 229 0.17 -6.10 -2.80
C SER A 229 0.73 -4.92 -2.01
N VAL A 230 1.65 -4.15 -2.59
CA VAL A 230 2.23 -2.96 -1.97
C VAL A 230 1.18 -1.86 -1.78
N LEU A 231 0.34 -1.61 -2.78
CA LEU A 231 -0.74 -0.63 -2.66
C LEU A 231 -1.74 -1.04 -1.57
N SER A 232 -2.14 -2.31 -1.54
CA SER A 232 -3.00 -2.83 -0.47
C SER A 232 -2.37 -2.68 0.92
N ALA A 233 -1.11 -3.06 1.08
CA ALA A 233 -0.40 -2.95 2.35
C ALA A 233 -0.23 -1.49 2.79
N THR A 234 0.15 -0.59 1.88
CA THR A 234 0.27 0.85 2.19
C THR A 234 -1.07 1.48 2.52
N GLN A 235 -2.15 1.10 1.84
CA GLN A 235 -3.50 1.58 2.13
C GLN A 235 -4.02 1.12 3.50
N GLN A 236 -3.51 0.00 4.03
CA GLN A 236 -3.85 -0.47 5.38
C GLN A 236 -2.98 0.19 6.47
N ALA A 237 -1.77 0.65 6.13
CA ALA A 237 -0.77 1.07 7.11
C ALA A 237 -0.61 2.59 7.27
N PHE A 238 -1.16 3.38 6.34
CA PHE A 238 -1.01 4.82 6.30
C PHE A 238 -2.38 5.52 6.25
N ASP A 239 -2.41 6.79 6.60
CA ASP A 239 -3.59 7.62 6.45
C ASP A 239 -3.72 8.17 5.01
N PHE A 240 -2.58 8.40 4.35
CA PHE A 240 -2.50 8.92 2.98
C PHE A 240 -1.41 8.23 2.15
N VAL A 241 -1.80 7.78 0.97
CA VAL A 241 -0.90 7.17 -0.02
C VAL A 241 -0.87 8.07 -1.25
N VAL A 242 0.31 8.57 -1.59
CA VAL A 242 0.54 9.27 -2.87
C VAL A 242 1.26 8.33 -3.81
N VAL A 243 0.72 8.10 -4.99
CA VAL A 243 1.32 7.26 -6.02
C VAL A 243 1.78 8.14 -7.18
N ASP A 244 3.10 8.23 -7.39
CA ASP A 244 3.65 8.84 -8.60
C ASP A 244 3.54 7.84 -9.75
N LEU A 245 2.57 8.08 -10.63
CA LEU A 245 2.17 7.13 -11.66
C LEU A 245 2.85 7.45 -12.98
N PRO A 246 3.30 6.43 -13.75
CA PRO A 246 3.84 6.66 -15.08
C PRO A 246 2.73 7.15 -16.02
N ARG A 247 3.10 7.82 -17.13
CA ARG A 247 2.13 8.28 -18.14
C ARG A 247 1.26 7.14 -18.70
N HIS A 248 1.81 5.93 -18.69
CA HIS A 248 1.17 4.72 -19.19
C HIS A 248 0.65 3.84 -18.05
N ALA A 249 0.30 4.44 -16.90
CA ALA A 249 -0.25 3.77 -15.73
C ALA A 249 -1.33 2.74 -16.10
N THR A 250 -1.24 1.58 -15.48
CA THR A 250 -2.14 0.46 -15.71
C THR A 250 -3.50 0.72 -15.07
N GLY A 251 -4.55 0.07 -15.61
CA GLY A 251 -5.90 0.18 -15.04
C GLY A 251 -6.00 -0.16 -13.55
N PRO A 252 -5.36 -1.24 -13.04
CA PRO A 252 -5.39 -1.59 -11.61
C PRO A 252 -4.84 -0.49 -10.69
N ALA A 253 -3.65 0.04 -10.97
CA ALA A 253 -3.02 1.07 -10.14
C ALA A 253 -3.88 2.36 -10.08
N VAL A 254 -4.46 2.75 -11.21
CA VAL A 254 -5.35 3.91 -11.28
C VAL A 254 -6.66 3.65 -10.53
N ARG A 255 -7.23 2.44 -10.61
CA ARG A 255 -8.45 2.04 -9.89
C ARG A 255 -8.28 1.96 -8.38
N ALA A 256 -7.06 1.72 -7.90
CA ALA A 256 -6.74 1.72 -6.47
C ALA A 256 -6.73 3.13 -5.87
N CYS A 257 -6.73 4.19 -6.69
CA CYS A 257 -6.74 5.57 -6.22
C CYS A 257 -8.17 6.06 -5.92
N HIS A 258 -8.31 6.94 -4.93
CA HIS A 258 -9.55 7.71 -4.68
C HIS A 258 -9.58 8.98 -5.54
N HIS A 259 -8.40 9.59 -5.73
CA HIS A 259 -8.24 10.81 -6.52
C HIS A 259 -7.13 10.58 -7.55
N VAL A 260 -7.39 10.96 -8.81
CA VAL A 260 -6.38 10.91 -9.87
C VAL A 260 -6.20 12.30 -10.45
N GLN A 261 -4.98 12.83 -10.40
CA GLN A 261 -4.65 14.15 -10.92
C GLN A 261 -3.67 14.03 -12.08
N ILE A 262 -4.02 14.60 -13.23
CA ILE A 262 -3.09 14.75 -14.35
C ILE A 262 -2.41 16.12 -14.28
N VAL A 263 -1.08 16.12 -14.31
CA VAL A 263 -0.28 17.36 -14.32
C VAL A 263 0.01 17.78 -15.76
N ILE A 264 -0.33 19.02 -16.10
CA ILE A 264 -0.27 19.51 -17.48
C ILE A 264 0.36 20.91 -17.53
N PRO A 265 1.53 21.09 -18.17
CA PRO A 265 2.03 22.42 -18.50
C PRO A 265 1.04 23.18 -19.39
N ALA A 266 0.87 24.48 -19.15
CA ALA A 266 -0.06 25.35 -19.86
C ALA A 266 0.36 25.67 -21.31
N ARG A 267 0.60 24.63 -22.11
CA ARG A 267 1.10 24.69 -23.50
C ARG A 267 0.25 23.80 -24.39
N VAL A 268 0.00 24.23 -25.63
CA VAL A 268 -0.85 23.51 -26.59
C VAL A 268 -0.41 22.05 -26.78
N ARG A 269 0.89 21.82 -27.07
CA ARG A 269 1.41 20.44 -27.29
C ARG A 269 1.25 19.55 -26.05
N ALA A 270 1.38 20.13 -24.85
CA ALA A 270 1.18 19.41 -23.61
C ALA A 270 -0.29 19.03 -23.41
N ALA A 271 -1.22 19.95 -23.70
CA ALA A 271 -2.67 19.68 -23.65
C ALA A 271 -3.06 18.56 -24.63
N VAL A 272 -2.58 18.58 -25.87
CA VAL A 272 -2.85 17.51 -26.86
C VAL A 272 -2.32 16.16 -26.39
N GLY A 273 -1.12 16.12 -25.81
CA GLY A 273 -0.58 14.89 -25.21
C GLY A 273 -1.41 14.41 -24.01
N ALA A 274 -1.77 15.33 -23.12
CA ALA A 274 -2.54 15.06 -21.93
C ALA A 274 -3.96 14.56 -22.25
N ALA A 275 -4.61 15.06 -23.32
CA ALA A 275 -5.92 14.57 -23.76
C ALA A 275 -5.91 13.06 -24.08
N ARG A 276 -4.80 12.55 -24.65
CA ARG A 276 -4.64 11.10 -24.91
C ARG A 276 -4.49 10.30 -23.63
N VAL A 277 -3.75 10.83 -22.66
CA VAL A 277 -3.58 10.22 -21.33
C VAL A 277 -4.91 10.22 -20.58
N ALA A 278 -5.61 11.36 -20.56
CA ALA A 278 -6.92 11.53 -19.95
C ALA A 278 -7.97 10.58 -20.52
N GLY A 279 -7.95 10.31 -21.84
CA GLY A 279 -8.82 9.31 -22.46
C GLY A 279 -8.63 7.89 -21.89
N ARG A 280 -7.38 7.49 -21.60
CA ARG A 280 -7.06 6.20 -20.97
C ARG A 280 -7.39 6.17 -19.49
N LEU A 281 -7.16 7.27 -18.77
CA LEU A 281 -7.47 7.34 -17.34
C LEU A 281 -8.98 7.30 -17.10
N ARG A 282 -9.78 8.01 -17.90
CA ARG A 282 -11.24 8.04 -17.77
C ARG A 282 -11.92 6.69 -18.01
N SER A 283 -11.31 5.78 -18.77
CA SER A 283 -11.85 4.41 -18.91
C SER A 283 -11.55 3.53 -17.70
N ALA A 284 -10.58 3.92 -16.86
CA ALA A 284 -10.22 3.20 -15.64
C ALA A 284 -10.75 3.86 -14.36
N HIS A 285 -11.02 5.17 -14.37
CA HIS A 285 -11.37 5.94 -13.17
C HIS A 285 -12.36 7.05 -13.47
N HIS A 286 -13.38 7.17 -12.63
CA HIS A 286 -14.50 8.11 -12.84
C HIS A 286 -14.16 9.54 -12.41
N THR A 287 -13.21 9.71 -11.48
CA THR A 287 -12.82 11.02 -10.92
C THR A 287 -11.38 11.36 -11.30
N VAL A 288 -11.19 11.96 -12.47
CA VAL A 288 -9.86 12.43 -12.94
C VAL A 288 -9.90 13.96 -13.00
N GLY A 289 -8.98 14.61 -12.30
CA GLY A 289 -8.85 16.07 -12.26
C GLY A 289 -7.58 16.55 -12.95
N ALA A 290 -7.57 17.80 -13.39
CA ALA A 290 -6.41 18.44 -14.02
C ALA A 290 -5.74 19.42 -13.06
N VAL A 291 -4.42 19.30 -12.93
CA VAL A 291 -3.56 20.29 -12.30
C VAL A 291 -2.72 20.96 -13.38
N VAL A 292 -2.97 22.25 -13.61
CA VAL A 292 -2.31 22.97 -14.71
C VAL A 292 -1.13 23.77 -14.19
N ARG A 293 0.05 23.47 -14.73
CA ARG A 293 1.29 24.21 -14.46
C ARG A 293 1.41 25.42 -15.38
N GLN A 294 1.18 26.61 -14.84
CA GLN A 294 1.29 27.88 -15.53
C GLN A 294 2.73 28.37 -15.64
N ASP A 295 3.03 29.02 -16.76
CA ASP A 295 4.29 29.69 -17.06
C ASP A 295 4.01 31.20 -17.21
N ASP A 296 4.85 32.05 -16.63
CA ASP A 296 4.58 33.50 -16.49
C ASP A 296 4.58 34.25 -17.83
N ARG A 297 5.16 33.68 -18.88
CA ARG A 297 5.58 34.45 -20.07
C ARG A 297 4.76 34.19 -21.34
N ALA A 298 4.03 33.08 -21.46
CA ALA A 298 3.25 32.76 -22.68
C ALA A 298 2.30 31.55 -22.55
N GLY A 299 1.85 31.20 -21.34
CA GLY A 299 0.98 30.04 -21.13
C GLY A 299 -0.48 30.31 -21.50
N LEU A 300 -1.21 29.27 -21.93
CA LEU A 300 -2.67 29.35 -22.02
C LEU A 300 -3.30 29.41 -20.62
N PRO A 301 -4.45 30.09 -20.43
CA PRO A 301 -5.21 30.05 -19.19
C PRO A 301 -5.49 28.60 -18.75
N ALA A 302 -5.35 28.32 -17.46
CA ALA A 302 -5.57 26.98 -16.91
C ALA A 302 -6.96 26.40 -17.22
N PRO A 303 -8.07 27.19 -17.14
CA PRO A 303 -9.39 26.68 -17.51
C PRO A 303 -9.47 26.22 -18.98
N GLN A 304 -8.83 26.93 -19.91
CA GLN A 304 -8.83 26.57 -21.33
C GLN A 304 -8.05 25.27 -21.59
N ILE A 305 -6.97 25.04 -20.84
CA ILE A 305 -6.21 23.78 -20.93
C ILE A 305 -7.07 22.62 -20.42
N ALA A 306 -7.73 22.78 -19.27
CA ALA A 306 -8.57 21.76 -18.68
C ALA A 306 -9.76 21.42 -19.60
N GLU A 307 -10.42 22.44 -20.15
CA GLU A 307 -11.50 22.30 -21.14
C GLU A 307 -11.02 21.55 -22.38
N ALA A 308 -9.88 21.94 -22.97
CA ALA A 308 -9.34 21.29 -24.16
C ALA A 308 -8.97 19.80 -23.94
N VAL A 309 -8.63 19.43 -22.70
CA VAL A 309 -8.31 18.04 -22.30
C VAL A 309 -9.58 17.27 -21.94
N GLY A 310 -10.68 17.97 -21.64
CA GLY A 310 -11.96 17.40 -21.24
C GLY A 310 -11.96 16.91 -19.79
N LEU A 311 -11.31 17.63 -18.88
CA LEU A 311 -11.22 17.32 -17.45
C LEU A 311 -11.57 18.53 -16.58
N PRO A 312 -12.12 18.33 -15.37
CA PRO A 312 -12.29 19.39 -14.40
C PRO A 312 -10.93 19.95 -13.96
N LEU A 313 -10.82 21.28 -13.86
CA LEU A 313 -9.64 21.94 -13.31
C LEU A 313 -9.68 21.85 -11.78
N THR A 314 -8.77 21.08 -11.19
CA THR A 314 -8.66 20.94 -9.73
C THR A 314 -7.81 22.04 -9.14
N ALA A 315 -6.69 22.36 -9.79
CA ALA A 315 -5.78 23.40 -9.31
C ALA A 315 -4.90 23.97 -10.43
N SER A 316 -4.32 25.15 -10.17
CA SER A 316 -3.29 25.74 -11.00
C SER A 316 -2.05 26.02 -10.17
N LEU A 317 -0.88 25.59 -10.65
CA LEU A 317 0.41 25.86 -9.99
C LEU A 317 1.29 26.73 -10.90
N ARG A 318 1.92 27.75 -10.33
CA ARG A 318 2.89 28.58 -11.05
C ARG A 318 4.25 27.90 -11.08
N THR A 319 4.94 28.05 -12.20
CA THR A 319 6.31 27.54 -12.35
C THR A 319 7.25 28.31 -11.42
N ASP A 320 7.98 27.57 -10.60
CA ASP A 320 9.09 28.10 -9.80
C ASP A 320 10.39 27.94 -10.59
N ARG A 321 11.05 29.07 -10.89
CA ARG A 321 12.28 29.10 -11.70
C ARG A 321 13.49 28.51 -10.99
N GLY A 322 13.50 28.51 -9.66
CA GLY A 322 14.60 27.97 -8.86
C GLY A 322 14.45 26.47 -8.58
N LEU A 323 13.24 25.92 -8.74
CA LEU A 323 12.91 24.58 -8.26
C LEU A 323 13.72 23.47 -8.92
N SER A 324 13.91 23.52 -10.24
CA SER A 324 14.73 22.51 -10.93
C SER A 324 16.15 22.48 -10.37
N ALA A 325 16.78 23.66 -10.24
CA ALA A 325 18.14 23.76 -9.73
C ALA A 325 18.24 23.35 -8.25
N ARG A 326 17.19 23.54 -7.45
CA ARG A 326 17.12 23.03 -6.06
C ARG A 326 17.11 21.51 -6.04
N VAL A 327 16.24 20.89 -6.83
CA VAL A 327 16.15 19.44 -6.96
C VAL A 327 17.48 18.85 -7.43
N ASP A 328 18.12 19.45 -8.44
CA ASP A 328 19.42 18.99 -8.94
C ASP A 328 20.54 19.07 -7.90
N ARG A 329 20.39 19.92 -6.88
CA ARG A 329 21.32 20.03 -5.74
C ARG A 329 20.92 19.16 -4.53
N GLY A 330 19.86 18.35 -4.65
CA GLY A 330 19.33 17.55 -3.54
C GLY A 330 18.75 18.38 -2.40
N GLU A 331 18.37 19.64 -2.66
CA GLU A 331 17.72 20.49 -1.66
C GLU A 331 16.24 20.13 -1.52
N SER A 332 15.71 20.20 -0.29
CA SER A 332 14.30 19.90 -0.02
C SER A 332 13.33 20.79 -0.81
N LEU A 333 12.14 20.27 -1.08
CA LEU A 333 11.08 21.05 -1.75
C LEU A 333 10.63 22.24 -0.87
N PRO A 334 10.29 23.39 -1.49
CA PRO A 334 9.95 24.60 -0.74
C PRO A 334 8.67 24.42 0.08
N ALA A 335 8.80 24.47 1.41
CA ALA A 335 7.73 24.20 2.37
C ALA A 335 6.73 25.34 2.58
N ARG A 336 7.09 26.59 2.30
CA ARG A 336 6.23 27.77 2.53
C ARG A 336 6.42 28.79 1.43
N ARG A 337 5.40 29.64 1.23
CA ARG A 337 5.42 30.78 0.29
C ARG A 337 5.79 30.39 -1.15
N SER A 338 5.45 29.17 -1.55
CA SER A 338 5.62 28.67 -2.92
C SER A 338 4.27 28.27 -3.50
N SER A 339 4.12 28.42 -4.83
CA SER A 339 2.89 27.97 -5.50
C SER A 339 2.72 26.45 -5.39
N LEU A 340 3.84 25.70 -5.29
CA LEU A 340 3.83 24.25 -5.12
C LEU A 340 3.22 23.86 -3.77
N ALA A 341 3.71 24.44 -2.67
CA ALA A 341 3.19 24.16 -1.32
C ALA A 341 1.72 24.60 -1.19
N SER A 342 1.37 25.78 -1.69
CA SER A 342 -0.01 26.25 -1.66
C SER A 342 -0.97 25.35 -2.45
N THR A 343 -0.52 24.81 -3.59
CA THR A 343 -1.32 23.88 -4.40
C THR A 343 -1.48 22.54 -3.68
N ALA A 344 -0.40 22.02 -3.09
CA ALA A 344 -0.42 20.79 -2.31
C ALA A 344 -1.39 20.91 -1.11
N ALA A 345 -1.30 21.99 -0.34
CA ALA A 345 -2.20 22.26 0.78
C ALA A 345 -3.66 22.33 0.33
N SER A 346 -3.96 23.06 -0.75
CA SER A 346 -5.34 23.18 -1.26
C SER A 346 -5.93 21.84 -1.70
N LEU A 347 -5.11 20.95 -2.28
CA LEU A 347 -5.53 19.60 -2.65
C LEU A 347 -5.75 18.71 -1.42
N ILE A 348 -4.91 18.85 -0.39
CA ILE A 348 -5.08 18.14 0.89
C ILE A 348 -6.38 18.57 1.57
N ASP A 349 -6.63 19.88 1.67
CA ASP A 349 -7.87 20.41 2.28
C ASP A 349 -9.13 19.91 1.53
N LEU A 350 -9.03 19.76 0.21
CA LEU A 350 -10.11 19.21 -0.62
C LEU A 350 -10.37 17.71 -0.34
N TRP A 351 -9.32 16.93 -0.08
CA TRP A 351 -9.42 15.48 0.11
C TRP A 351 -9.62 15.07 1.57
N PHE A 352 -9.26 15.95 2.51
CA PHE A 352 -9.39 15.75 3.94
C PHE A 352 -10.15 16.92 4.57
N PRO A 353 -11.47 17.06 4.29
CA PRO A 353 -12.27 18.19 4.76
C PRO A 353 -12.47 18.23 6.28
N ASP A 354 -12.30 17.10 6.96
CA ASP A 354 -12.52 16.95 8.41
C ASP A 354 -11.23 17.04 9.25
N ARG A 355 -10.15 17.59 8.67
CA ARG A 355 -8.89 17.85 9.39
C ARG A 355 -8.89 19.12 10.21
#